data_AF-A0A3M4U5B0-F1
#
_entry.id   AF-A0A3M4U5B0-F1
#
_cell.length_a   1.000
_cell.length_b   1.000
_cell.length_c   1.000
_cell.angle_alpha   90.00
_cell.angle_beta   90.00
_cell.angle_gamma   90.00
#
_symmetry.space_group_name_H-M   'P 1'
#
loop_
_entity.id
_entity.type
_entity.pdbx_description
1 polymer ?
#
loop_
_entity_poly.entity_id
_entity_poly.type
_entity_poly.pdbx_seq_one_letter_code
_entity_poly.pdbx_strand_id
1 'polypeptide(L)'
;MNRLAIVVGDMTDHGGHVMTGSESHIIDGFPTAHVGCDVICPLHGPTKIISGQNDYLVEGQPLALEGDLTTCGARLVSCQQNFFLVEREFSSEPTPVTPPMKRAYTPVVLAQSCTSSTSRQNRIVCDERFQMLTHQRNRLGHLDYVLLEHNQCTARGTLDEHGHSRKHGSSSPSTLQFAASAPWPVME
;
A
#
# COMPACT_ATOMS: atom_id res chain seq x y z
N MET A 1 6.08 13.59 -6.25
CA MET A 1 5.96 12.59 -5.15
C MET A 1 6.24 11.23 -5.72
N ASN A 2 7.00 10.41 -4.99
CA ASN A 2 7.35 9.07 -5.44
C ASN A 2 6.14 8.12 -5.35
N ARG A 3 5.89 7.38 -6.42
CA ARG A 3 4.83 6.38 -6.53
C ARG A 3 5.43 5.07 -7.01
N LEU A 4 4.88 3.95 -6.55
CA LEU A 4 5.32 2.64 -7.01
C LEU A 4 4.95 2.46 -8.48
N ALA A 5 5.85 1.88 -9.25
CA ALA A 5 5.56 1.42 -10.61
C ALA A 5 4.57 0.25 -10.59
N ILE A 6 3.60 0.29 -11.48
CA ILE A 6 2.63 -0.79 -11.63
C ILE A 6 3.21 -1.84 -12.59
N VAL A 7 3.05 -3.10 -12.23
CA VAL A 7 3.46 -4.26 -13.02
C VAL A 7 2.26 -5.18 -13.30
N VAL A 8 2.43 -6.13 -14.20
CA VAL A 8 1.40 -7.14 -14.49
C VAL A 8 1.07 -7.93 -13.22
N GLY A 9 -0.22 -8.13 -12.99
CA GLY A 9 -0.74 -8.79 -11.79
C GLY A 9 -1.00 -7.85 -10.62
N ASP A 10 -0.67 -6.55 -10.71
CA ASP A 10 -1.11 -5.57 -9.72
C ASP A 10 -2.62 -5.35 -9.77
N MET A 11 -3.19 -4.92 -8.65
CA MET A 11 -4.63 -4.87 -8.44
C MET A 11 -5.23 -3.48 -8.73
N THR A 12 -6.56 -3.42 -8.74
CA THR A 12 -7.33 -2.17 -8.67
C THR A 12 -8.20 -2.14 -7.42
N ASP A 13 -8.62 -0.95 -7.00
CA ASP A 13 -9.56 -0.75 -5.89
C ASP A 13 -10.98 -1.31 -6.13
N HIS A 14 -11.33 -1.60 -7.38
CA HIS A 14 -12.53 -2.37 -7.74
C HIS A 14 -12.32 -3.89 -7.65
N GLY A 15 -11.15 -4.38 -7.24
CA GLY A 15 -10.82 -5.79 -7.15
C GLY A 15 -10.38 -6.45 -8.47
N GLY A 16 -10.14 -5.64 -9.50
CA GLY A 16 -9.56 -6.07 -10.77
C GLY A 16 -8.04 -6.20 -10.75
N HIS A 17 -7.45 -6.59 -11.88
CA HIS A 17 -5.99 -6.71 -12.02
C HIS A 17 -5.47 -6.37 -13.42
N VAL A 18 -4.21 -5.96 -13.49
CA VAL A 18 -3.48 -5.63 -14.72
C VAL A 18 -3.07 -6.91 -15.44
N MET A 19 -3.40 -7.01 -16.74
CA MET A 19 -3.21 -8.21 -17.56
C MET A 19 -1.95 -8.18 -18.41
N THR A 20 -1.57 -7.00 -18.88
CA THR A 20 -0.53 -6.83 -19.90
C THR A 20 0.47 -5.77 -19.47
N GLY A 21 1.69 -5.87 -19.98
CA GLY A 21 2.81 -4.98 -19.70
C GLY A 21 3.92 -5.23 -20.72
N SER A 22 4.98 -4.44 -20.67
CA SER A 22 6.11 -4.58 -21.57
C SER A 22 7.01 -5.74 -21.15
N GLU A 23 7.21 -6.69 -22.05
CA GLU A 23 8.13 -7.82 -21.86
C GLU A 23 9.61 -7.37 -21.85
N SER A 24 9.90 -6.19 -22.42
CA SER A 24 11.26 -5.63 -22.46
C SER A 24 11.66 -4.93 -21.16
N HIS A 25 10.69 -4.52 -20.34
CA HIS A 25 10.92 -3.82 -19.07
C HIS A 25 10.34 -4.63 -17.92
N ILE A 26 11.22 -5.27 -17.15
CA ILE A 26 10.82 -6.17 -16.07
C ILE A 26 11.28 -5.61 -14.73
N ILE A 27 10.36 -5.56 -13.76
CA ILE A 27 10.63 -5.18 -12.38
C ILE A 27 10.28 -6.38 -11.50
N ASP A 28 11.26 -6.87 -10.75
CA ASP A 28 11.11 -8.03 -9.85
C ASP A 28 10.56 -9.30 -10.53
N GLY A 29 10.88 -9.49 -11.81
CA GLY A 29 10.37 -10.61 -12.60
C GLY A 29 9.00 -10.39 -13.23
N PHE A 30 8.34 -9.25 -12.97
CA PHE A 30 7.04 -8.90 -13.55
C PHE A 30 7.18 -7.89 -14.70
N PRO A 31 6.50 -8.09 -15.84
CA PRO A 31 6.42 -7.10 -16.91
C PRO A 31 5.83 -5.79 -16.42
N THR A 32 6.42 -4.68 -16.83
CA THR A 32 6.04 -3.34 -16.34
C THR A 32 4.84 -2.81 -17.10
N ALA A 33 3.84 -2.29 -16.39
CA ALA A 33 2.62 -1.75 -17.00
C ALA A 33 2.79 -0.27 -17.38
N HIS A 34 2.20 0.12 -18.51
CA HIS A 34 2.19 1.50 -19.00
C HIS A 34 0.78 1.91 -19.41
N VAL A 35 0.60 3.20 -19.74
CA VAL A 35 -0.66 3.70 -20.30
C VAL A 35 -1.04 2.88 -21.54
N GLY A 36 -2.30 2.43 -21.60
CA GLY A 36 -2.83 1.57 -22.66
C GLY A 36 -2.88 0.07 -22.34
N CYS A 37 -2.18 -0.40 -21.29
CA CYS A 37 -2.24 -1.79 -20.85
C CYS A 37 -3.66 -2.19 -20.42
N ASP A 38 -4.00 -3.44 -20.73
CA ASP A 38 -5.27 -4.07 -20.38
C ASP A 38 -5.39 -4.39 -18.90
N VAL A 39 -6.58 -4.16 -18.36
CA VAL A 39 -6.98 -4.44 -16.98
C VAL A 39 -8.33 -5.14 -17.02
N ILE A 40 -8.55 -6.13 -16.16
CA ILE A 40 -9.88 -6.72 -15.96
C ILE A 40 -10.48 -6.18 -14.67
N CYS A 41 -11.60 -5.48 -14.77
CA CYS A 41 -12.38 -5.01 -13.64
C CYS A 41 -13.58 -5.96 -13.42
N PRO A 42 -13.76 -6.56 -12.22
CA PRO A 42 -14.88 -7.47 -11.99
C PRO A 42 -16.24 -6.75 -12.03
N LEU A 43 -16.25 -5.43 -11.78
CA LEU A 43 -17.46 -4.61 -11.82
C LEU A 43 -17.87 -4.15 -13.23
N HIS A 44 -16.92 -4.02 -14.16
CA HIS A 44 -17.12 -3.32 -15.44
C HIS A 44 -16.56 -4.07 -16.66
N GLY A 45 -15.91 -5.22 -16.46
CA GLY A 45 -15.28 -5.99 -17.53
C GLY A 45 -13.90 -5.46 -17.94
N PRO A 46 -13.49 -5.70 -19.20
CA PRO A 46 -12.21 -5.25 -19.73
C PRO A 46 -12.08 -3.72 -19.79
N THR A 47 -10.96 -3.20 -19.29
CA THR A 47 -10.64 -1.78 -19.20
C THR A 47 -9.16 -1.56 -19.53
N LYS A 48 -8.74 -0.29 -19.61
CA LYS A 48 -7.35 0.08 -19.90
C LYS A 48 -6.83 1.14 -18.94
N ILE A 49 -5.52 1.16 -18.72
CA ILE A 49 -4.84 2.24 -17.98
C ILE A 49 -4.85 3.52 -18.83
N ILE A 50 -5.29 4.64 -18.27
CA ILE A 50 -5.44 5.92 -18.98
C ILE A 50 -4.62 7.07 -18.40
N SER A 51 -4.02 6.87 -17.22
CA SER A 51 -3.20 7.89 -16.57
C SER A 51 -1.79 7.38 -16.34
N GLY A 52 -0.83 8.25 -16.60
CA GLY A 52 0.59 8.05 -16.33
C GLY A 52 1.27 9.41 -16.45
N GLN A 53 1.40 10.12 -15.33
CA GLN A 53 1.99 11.45 -15.28
C GLN A 53 3.43 11.33 -14.77
N ASN A 54 4.36 11.05 -15.67
CA ASN A 54 5.80 10.97 -15.39
C ASN A 54 6.57 10.93 -16.71
N ASP A 55 7.88 11.19 -16.62
CA ASP A 55 8.78 11.16 -17.78
C ASP A 55 9.36 9.76 -18.06
N TYR A 56 8.99 8.74 -17.27
CA TYR A 56 9.49 7.40 -17.46
C TYR A 56 8.64 6.69 -18.54
N LEU A 57 9.20 6.61 -19.74
CA LEU A 57 8.51 6.01 -20.89
C LEU A 57 8.89 4.54 -21.05
N VAL A 58 7.87 3.68 -21.16
CA VAL A 58 7.99 2.27 -21.54
C VAL A 58 7.25 2.11 -22.87
N GLU A 59 7.97 1.66 -23.90
CA GLU A 59 7.45 1.53 -25.27
C GLU A 59 6.84 2.84 -25.82
N GLY A 60 7.40 3.98 -25.41
CA GLY A 60 6.92 5.31 -25.82
C GLY A 60 5.62 5.75 -25.14
N GLN A 61 5.12 5.00 -24.15
CA GLN A 61 4.00 5.38 -23.30
C GLN A 61 4.45 5.63 -21.85
N PRO A 62 3.81 6.56 -21.12
CA PRO A 62 4.15 6.78 -19.72
C PRO A 62 3.94 5.52 -18.89
N LEU A 63 4.88 5.27 -17.98
CA LEU A 63 4.79 4.21 -16.99
C LEU A 63 3.55 4.39 -16.12
N ALA A 64 2.83 3.31 -15.86
CA ALA A 64 1.70 3.33 -14.94
C ALA A 64 2.23 3.34 -13.50
N LEU A 65 1.71 4.24 -12.68
CA LEU A 65 2.13 4.39 -11.29
C LEU A 65 0.94 4.21 -10.34
N GLU A 66 1.23 3.88 -9.09
CA GLU A 66 0.20 3.68 -8.07
C GLU A 66 -0.78 4.86 -7.99
N GLY A 67 -2.07 4.52 -7.98
CA GLY A 67 -3.18 5.45 -7.96
C GLY A 67 -3.50 6.09 -9.31
N ASP A 68 -2.86 5.69 -10.41
CA ASP A 68 -3.32 6.00 -11.76
C ASP A 68 -4.66 5.30 -12.06
N LEU A 69 -5.39 5.84 -13.03
CA LEU A 69 -6.77 5.47 -13.33
C LEU A 69 -6.87 4.55 -14.54
N THR A 70 -7.92 3.73 -14.51
CA THR A 70 -8.39 2.95 -15.64
C THR A 70 -9.60 3.62 -16.32
N THR A 71 -9.98 3.16 -17.52
CA THR A 71 -11.14 3.67 -18.26
C THR A 71 -12.46 3.56 -17.50
N CYS A 72 -12.61 2.59 -16.60
CA CYS A 72 -13.81 2.48 -15.75
C CYS A 72 -13.74 3.32 -14.46
N GLY A 73 -12.65 4.05 -14.25
CA GLY A 73 -12.42 4.87 -13.06
C GLY A 73 -11.77 4.14 -11.87
N ALA A 74 -11.48 2.84 -11.99
CA ALA A 74 -10.75 2.12 -10.94
C ALA A 74 -9.31 2.64 -10.81
N ARG A 75 -8.79 2.67 -9.58
CA ARG A 75 -7.42 3.11 -9.26
C ARG A 75 -6.49 1.91 -9.14
N LEU A 76 -5.29 2.02 -9.71
CA LEU A 76 -4.25 0.99 -9.62
C LEU A 76 -3.61 0.96 -8.23
N VAL A 77 -3.33 -0.25 -7.74
CA VAL A 77 -2.75 -0.55 -6.43
C VAL A 77 -1.57 -1.50 -6.63
N SER A 78 -0.36 -1.05 -6.29
CA SER A 78 0.85 -1.88 -6.34
C SER A 78 0.78 -2.94 -5.24
N CYS A 79 0.89 -4.21 -5.61
CA CYS A 79 0.90 -5.33 -4.67
C CYS A 79 1.92 -6.43 -5.02
N GLN A 80 2.48 -6.42 -6.24
CA GLN A 80 3.53 -7.36 -6.64
C GLN A 80 4.92 -6.89 -6.20
N GLN A 81 5.16 -5.58 -6.19
CA GLN A 81 6.44 -4.98 -5.83
C GLN A 81 6.25 -3.77 -4.88
N ASN A 82 7.28 -3.45 -4.10
CA ASN A 82 7.27 -2.31 -3.17
C ASN A 82 8.60 -1.53 -3.10
N PHE A 83 9.44 -1.58 -4.13
CA PHE A 83 10.75 -0.91 -4.11
C PHE A 83 11.02 0.00 -5.31
N PHE A 84 10.37 -0.23 -6.45
CA PHE A 84 10.60 0.59 -7.64
C PHE A 84 9.67 1.80 -7.62
N LEU A 85 10.25 2.95 -7.31
CA LEU A 85 9.57 4.23 -7.13
C LEU A 85 9.94 5.19 -8.26
N VAL A 86 8.93 5.86 -8.81
CA VAL A 86 9.10 6.90 -9.82
C VAL A 86 8.49 8.20 -9.33
N GLU A 87 9.19 9.29 -9.61
CA GLU A 87 8.70 10.62 -9.28
C GLU A 87 7.57 11.00 -10.22
N ARG A 88 6.36 11.22 -9.66
CA ARG A 88 5.24 11.80 -10.40
C ARG A 88 5.37 13.32 -10.37
N GLU A 89 5.54 13.90 -11.54
CA GLU A 89 5.49 15.34 -11.74
C GLU A 89 4.03 15.81 -11.63
N PHE A 90 3.78 16.76 -10.73
CA PHE A 90 2.52 17.48 -10.76
C PHE A 90 2.65 18.57 -11.82
N SER A 91 2.17 18.29 -13.03
CA SER A 91 1.97 19.34 -14.02
C SER A 91 0.94 20.32 -13.46
N SER A 92 1.44 21.49 -13.06
CA SER A 92 0.65 22.70 -12.92
C SER A 92 1.11 23.63 -14.02
N GLU A 93 0.28 23.84 -15.04
CA GLU A 93 0.50 24.85 -16.09
C GLU A 93 -0.72 25.79 -16.15
N PRO A 94 -0.59 27.05 -16.65
CA PRO A 94 0.46 28.05 -16.48
C PRO A 94 -0.09 29.29 -15.72
N THR A 95 0.81 30.15 -15.21
CA THR A 95 0.46 31.37 -14.44
C THR A 95 -0.32 32.42 -15.24
N PRO A 96 -1.25 33.16 -14.59
CA PRO A 96 -1.17 34.62 -14.65
C PRO A 96 -1.14 35.25 -13.25
N VAL A 97 -0.05 35.99 -13.01
CA VAL A 97 0.16 37.12 -12.08
C VAL A 97 -0.92 37.45 -11.03
N THR A 98 -0.73 37.05 -9.75
CA THR A 98 -0.70 37.93 -8.55
C THR A 98 -0.49 37.13 -7.23
N PRO A 99 0.17 37.68 -6.18
CA PRO A 99 0.60 36.95 -4.97
C PRO A 99 -0.27 37.25 -3.71
N PRO A 100 0.03 36.72 -2.51
CA PRO A 100 0.07 35.32 -2.12
C PRO A 100 -0.85 35.05 -0.90
N MET A 101 -1.49 33.87 -0.81
CA MET A 101 -1.99 33.41 0.50
C MET A 101 -2.14 31.89 0.62
N LYS A 102 -1.26 31.35 1.48
CA LYS A 102 -1.39 30.17 2.36
C LYS A 102 -1.29 28.77 1.74
N ARG A 103 -0.10 28.18 1.97
CA ARG A 103 0.19 26.93 2.70
C ARG A 103 -0.95 25.90 2.81
N ALA A 104 -0.76 24.58 2.76
CA ALA A 104 0.27 23.65 2.30
C ALA A 104 -0.12 22.24 2.84
N TYR A 105 0.46 21.23 2.20
CA TYR A 105 0.82 19.89 2.71
C TYR A 105 -0.20 18.75 2.79
N THR A 106 0.25 17.65 2.18
CA THR A 106 -0.14 16.23 2.23
C THR A 106 0.69 15.43 3.26
N PRO A 107 0.20 14.29 3.79
CA PRO A 107 0.80 13.51 4.91
C PRO A 107 1.95 12.51 4.55
N VAL A 108 2.89 12.24 5.49
CA VAL A 108 4.03 11.26 5.50
C VAL A 108 4.18 10.50 6.84
N VAL A 109 3.77 9.23 6.96
CA VAL A 109 3.78 8.45 8.24
C VAL A 109 5.16 7.86 8.55
N LEU A 110 5.64 8.04 9.80
CA LEU A 110 6.78 7.30 10.37
C LEU A 110 6.30 6.31 11.45
N ALA A 111 6.70 5.04 11.35
CA ALA A 111 6.60 4.06 12.43
C ALA A 111 7.93 3.96 13.19
N GLN A 112 7.87 3.87 14.52
CA GLN A 112 9.03 3.61 15.38
C GLN A 112 8.75 2.37 16.22
N SER A 113 9.66 1.40 16.16
CA SER A 113 9.66 0.20 16.99
C SER A 113 10.53 0.41 18.23
N CYS A 114 10.08 -0.05 19.40
CA CYS A 114 10.89 -0.09 20.62
C CYS A 114 11.23 -1.54 20.98
N THR A 115 12.51 -1.89 20.95
CA THR A 115 13.01 -3.18 21.43
C THR A 115 13.25 -3.11 22.94
N SER A 116 12.65 -4.03 23.70
CA SER A 116 12.99 -4.25 25.10
C SER A 116 13.72 -5.58 25.22
N SER A 117 15.02 -5.54 25.53
CA SER A 117 15.84 -6.71 25.80
C SER A 117 15.83 -7.08 27.29
N THR A 118 15.64 -8.36 27.65
CA THR A 118 16.42 -8.96 28.76
C THR A 118 16.41 -10.49 28.68
N SER A 119 17.58 -11.11 28.89
CA SER A 119 17.83 -12.56 28.80
C SER A 119 17.48 -13.31 30.08
N ARG A 120 17.02 -14.58 29.97
CA ARG A 120 17.48 -15.80 30.70
C ARG A 120 16.40 -16.88 30.65
N GLN A 121 16.83 -18.13 30.48
CA GLN A 121 15.99 -19.34 30.32
C GLN A 121 14.70 -19.34 31.15
N ASN A 122 13.60 -19.04 30.49
CA ASN A 122 12.23 -19.34 30.89
C ASN A 122 11.40 -19.08 29.61
N ARG A 123 10.33 -19.83 29.34
CA ARG A 123 9.49 -19.63 28.13
C ARG A 123 9.27 -18.14 27.93
N ILE A 124 9.96 -17.54 26.95
CA ILE A 124 9.93 -16.10 26.74
C ILE A 124 8.52 -15.82 26.24
N VAL A 125 7.67 -15.32 27.13
CA VAL A 125 6.39 -14.75 26.75
C VAL A 125 6.69 -13.30 26.43
N CYS A 126 6.89 -13.00 25.15
CA CYS A 126 7.00 -11.64 24.67
C CYS A 126 5.60 -11.03 24.71
N ASP A 127 5.30 -10.23 25.74
CA ASP A 127 4.06 -9.45 25.82
C ASP A 127 4.17 -8.21 24.93
N GLU A 128 3.73 -8.32 23.69
CA GLU A 128 3.75 -7.23 22.72
C GLU A 128 2.37 -6.58 22.59
N ARG A 129 2.34 -5.25 22.42
CA ARG A 129 1.15 -4.51 22.01
C ARG A 129 1.56 -3.44 21.01
N PHE A 130 0.69 -3.13 20.07
CA PHE A 130 0.91 -2.05 19.11
C PHE A 130 -0.10 -0.93 19.35
N GLN A 131 0.25 0.27 18.91
CA GLN A 131 -0.66 1.41 18.89
C GLN A 131 -0.84 1.86 17.44
N MET A 132 -2.09 2.03 17.02
CA MET A 132 -2.42 2.54 15.71
C MET A 132 -2.66 4.04 15.78
N LEU A 133 -1.85 4.76 15.02
CA LEU A 133 -1.94 6.21 14.89
C LEU A 133 -2.15 6.55 13.42
N THR A 134 -2.92 7.60 13.18
CA THR A 134 -2.92 8.27 11.89
C THR A 134 -1.56 8.93 11.65
N HIS A 135 -1.32 9.35 10.41
CA HIS A 135 -0.19 10.20 10.07
C HIS A 135 0.01 11.40 11.01
N GLN A 136 -1.08 12.02 11.43
CA GLN A 136 -1.05 13.22 12.27
C GLN A 136 -0.84 12.90 13.76
N ARG A 137 -0.45 11.65 14.09
CA ARG A 137 -0.38 11.12 15.46
C ARG A 137 -1.71 11.12 16.22
N ASN A 138 -2.83 11.31 15.51
CA ASN A 138 -4.15 11.11 16.10
C ASN A 138 -4.36 9.61 16.32
N ARG A 139 -4.90 9.26 17.49
CA ARG A 139 -5.14 7.88 17.90
C ARG A 139 -6.29 7.30 17.09
N LEU A 140 -6.12 6.09 16.56
CA LEU A 140 -7.16 5.39 15.83
C LEU A 140 -7.73 4.29 16.74
N GLY A 141 -8.69 4.68 17.58
CA GLY A 141 -9.38 3.75 18.49
C GLY A 141 -10.51 2.99 17.82
N HIS A 142 -10.99 1.93 18.49
CA HIS A 142 -12.17 1.14 18.09
C HIS A 142 -12.09 0.46 16.71
N LEU A 143 -10.91 0.41 16.09
CA LEU A 143 -10.72 -0.33 14.84
C LEU A 143 -10.52 -1.82 15.15
N ASP A 144 -11.20 -2.67 14.39
CA ASP A 144 -10.96 -4.11 14.44
C ASP A 144 -9.64 -4.47 13.77
N TYR A 145 -8.96 -5.47 14.33
CA TYR A 145 -7.71 -6.00 13.81
C TYR A 145 -7.63 -7.52 13.96
N VAL A 146 -6.79 -8.11 13.11
CA VAL A 146 -6.41 -9.52 13.16
C VAL A 146 -4.89 -9.59 13.17
N LEU A 147 -4.33 -10.43 14.03
CA LEU A 147 -2.92 -10.80 13.99
C LEU A 147 -2.77 -12.13 13.26
N LEU A 148 -1.84 -12.12 12.31
CA LEU A 148 -1.48 -13.28 11.53
C LEU A 148 -0.03 -13.63 11.84
N GLU A 149 0.23 -14.91 12.11
CA GLU A 149 1.57 -15.47 12.22
C GLU A 149 1.64 -16.67 11.27
N HIS A 150 2.64 -16.73 10.37
CA HIS A 150 2.71 -17.75 9.32
C HIS A 150 1.41 -17.90 8.50
N ASN A 151 0.74 -16.78 8.19
CA ASN A 151 -0.58 -16.72 7.54
C ASN A 151 -1.72 -17.40 8.31
N GLN A 152 -1.54 -17.71 9.60
CA GLN A 152 -2.58 -18.24 10.48
C GLN A 152 -3.05 -17.14 11.44
N CYS A 153 -4.36 -17.02 11.63
CA CYS A 153 -4.94 -16.09 12.58
C CYS A 153 -4.65 -16.53 14.01
N THR A 154 -3.75 -15.81 14.69
CA THR A 154 -3.35 -16.09 16.08
C THR A 154 -4.14 -15.26 17.08
N ALA A 155 -4.61 -14.08 16.70
CA ALA A 155 -5.46 -13.24 17.55
C ALA A 155 -6.38 -12.34 16.75
N ARG A 156 -7.54 -12.00 17.33
CA ARG A 156 -8.48 -10.99 16.83
C ARG A 156 -8.83 -10.06 17.98
N GLY A 157 -9.13 -8.81 17.68
CA GLY A 157 -9.55 -7.85 18.69
C GLY A 157 -9.91 -6.50 18.12
N THR A 158 -10.26 -5.60 19.01
CA THR A 158 -10.60 -4.21 18.70
C THR A 158 -9.65 -3.30 19.49
N LEU A 159 -9.16 -2.24 18.86
CA LEU A 159 -8.30 -1.26 19.53
C LEU A 159 -9.08 -0.51 20.62
N ASP A 160 -8.40 -0.17 21.71
CA ASP A 160 -8.99 0.66 22.77
C ASP A 160 -9.23 2.11 22.30
N GLU A 161 -9.85 2.93 23.14
CA GLU A 161 -10.11 4.36 22.87
C GLU A 161 -8.83 5.19 22.59
N HIS A 162 -7.67 4.63 22.91
CA HIS A 162 -6.36 5.23 22.68
C HIS A 162 -5.60 4.59 21.51
N GLY A 163 -6.23 3.68 20.78
CA GLY A 163 -5.67 3.00 19.62
C GLY A 163 -4.69 1.88 19.96
N HIS A 164 -4.65 1.38 21.20
CA HIS A 164 -3.80 0.24 21.56
C HIS A 164 -4.49 -1.09 21.31
N SER A 165 -3.71 -2.07 20.85
CA SER A 165 -4.10 -3.47 20.90
C SER A 165 -4.07 -3.99 22.34
N ARG A 166 -4.77 -5.10 22.58
CA ARG A 166 -4.50 -5.92 23.78
C ARG A 166 -3.05 -6.43 23.76
N LYS A 167 -2.58 -6.92 24.91
CA LYS A 167 -1.30 -7.65 24.98
C LYS A 167 -1.42 -9.00 24.28
N HIS A 168 -0.43 -9.32 23.46
CA HIS A 168 -0.27 -10.59 22.80
C HIS A 168 1.02 -11.23 23.26
N GLY A 169 0.93 -12.44 23.81
CA GLY A 169 2.10 -13.21 24.22
C GLY A 169 2.59 -14.06 23.07
N SER A 170 3.84 -13.89 22.64
CA SER A 170 4.51 -14.81 21.71
C SER A 170 5.63 -15.59 22.40
N SER A 171 5.94 -16.79 21.90
CA SER A 171 7.06 -17.61 22.35
C SER A 171 8.42 -17.14 21.80
N SER A 172 8.41 -16.23 20.82
CA SER A 172 9.60 -15.64 20.21
C SER A 172 9.36 -14.19 19.81
N PRO A 173 10.37 -13.32 19.84
CA PRO A 173 10.22 -11.94 19.36
C PRO A 173 9.92 -11.96 17.86
N SER A 174 8.86 -11.26 17.45
CA SER A 174 8.41 -11.22 16.06
C SER A 174 8.23 -9.77 15.59
N THR A 175 8.62 -9.47 14.35
CA THR A 175 8.37 -8.14 13.79
C THR A 175 6.95 -8.08 13.26
N LEU A 176 6.12 -7.20 13.84
CA LEU A 176 4.78 -6.96 13.36
C LEU A 176 4.81 -6.18 12.04
N GLN A 177 4.13 -6.72 11.04
CA GLN A 177 3.89 -6.06 9.76
C GLN A 177 2.41 -5.74 9.64
N PHE A 178 2.09 -4.51 9.23
CA PHE A 178 0.71 -4.13 8.99
C PHE A 178 0.27 -4.67 7.64
N ALA A 179 -0.73 -5.56 7.66
CA ALA A 179 -1.45 -5.95 6.46
C ALA A 179 -2.67 -5.04 6.33
N ALA A 180 -2.75 -4.24 5.27
CA ALA A 180 -3.95 -3.48 4.93
C ALA A 180 -5.05 -4.35 4.31
N SER A 181 -4.70 -5.60 3.98
CA SER A 181 -5.56 -6.61 3.37
C SER A 181 -5.53 -7.88 4.22
N ALA A 182 -6.69 -8.29 4.73
CA ALA A 182 -6.82 -9.58 5.40
C ALA A 182 -6.83 -10.71 4.35
N PRO A 183 -6.26 -11.90 4.64
CA PRO A 183 -6.44 -13.07 3.80
C PRO A 183 -7.95 -13.33 3.64
N TRP A 184 -8.35 -13.62 2.41
CA TRP A 184 -9.74 -13.88 2.04
C TRP A 184 -10.34 -14.89 3.03
N PRO A 185 -11.58 -14.67 3.53
CA PRO A 185 -12.25 -15.72 4.27
C PRO A 185 -12.34 -16.94 3.35
N VAL A 186 -11.74 -18.05 3.77
CA VAL A 186 -12.00 -19.35 3.17
C VAL A 186 -13.46 -19.63 3.49
N MET A 187 -14.36 -19.33 2.55
CA MET A 187 -15.71 -19.85 2.58
C MET A 187 -15.60 -21.31 2.13
N GLU A 188 -15.70 -22.23 3.10
CA GLU A 188 -16.17 -23.60 2.81
C GLU A 188 -17.65 -23.58 2.42
#